data_AF-A0A7W9BFY7-F1
#
_entry.id   AF-A0A7W9BFY7-F1
#
_cell.length_a   1.000
_cell.length_b   1.000
_cell.length_c   1.000
_cell.angle_alpha   90.00
_cell.angle_beta   90.00
_cell.angle_gamma   90.00
#
_symmetry.space_group_name_H-M   'P 1'
#
loop_
_entity.id
_entity.type
_entity.pdbx_description
1 polymer ?
#
loop_
_entity_poly.entity_id
_entity_poly.type
_entity_poly.pdbx_seq_one_letter_code
_entity_poly.pdbx_strand_id
1 'polypeptide(L)' 'MTGQQHEIITGVVHRAPEWMRHDLLSKEPGARERAEEALAAMISAALRSATEGER' A
#
# COMPACT_ATOMS: atom_id res chain seq x y z
N MET A 1 -10.54 -6.10 10.99
CA MET A 1 -9.68 -6.52 9.88
C MET A 1 -9.75 -8.03 9.80
N THR A 2 -10.18 -8.59 8.68
CA THR A 2 -10.24 -10.05 8.47
C THR A 2 -8.85 -10.61 8.17
N GLY A 3 -8.65 -11.93 8.29
CA GLY A 3 -7.38 -12.58 7.93
C GLY A 3 -6.99 -12.32 6.46
N GLN A 4 -7.96 -12.44 5.55
CA GLN A 4 -7.80 -12.12 4.12
C GLN A 4 -7.34 -10.67 3.88
N GLN A 5 -7.91 -9.69 4.59
CA GLN A 5 -7.49 -8.29 4.44
C GLN A 5 -6.04 -8.08 4.88
N HIS A 6 -5.60 -8.75 5.95
CA HIS A 6 -4.23 -8.67 6.42
C HIS A 6 -3.25 -9.23 5.37
N GLU A 7 -3.57 -10.38 4.76
CA GLU A 7 -2.74 -10.99 3.72
C GLU A 7 -2.60 -10.10 2.48
N ILE A 8 -3.70 -9.48 2.04
CA ILE A 8 -3.69 -8.53 0.92
C ILE A 8 -2.78 -7.33 1.22
N ILE A 9 -2.94 -6.71 2.39
CA ILE A 9 -2.16 -5.55 2.80
C ILE A 9 -0.67 -5.92 2.88
N THR A 10 -0.33 -7.02 3.54
CA THR A 10 1.06 -7.51 3.64
C THR A 10 1.65 -7.80 2.26
N GLY A 11 0.85 -8.37 1.34
CA GLY A 11 1.25 -8.56 -0.04
C GLY A 11 1.54 -7.26 -0.79
N VAL A 12 0.79 -6.19 -0.54
CA VAL A 12 1.06 -4.86 -1.11
C VAL A 12 2.35 -4.26 -0.54
N VAL A 13 2.55 -4.33 0.78
CA VAL A 13 3.76 -3.81 1.44
C VAL A 13 5.03 -4.52 0.95
N HIS A 14 4.99 -5.85 0.77
CA HIS A 14 6.12 -6.59 0.20
C HIS A 14 6.45 -6.16 -1.24
N ARG A 15 5.43 -5.78 -2.02
CA ARG A 15 5.58 -5.33 -3.42
C ARG A 15 5.80 -3.83 -3.57
N ALA A 16 5.90 -3.09 -2.47
CA ALA A 16 6.17 -1.65 -2.51
C ALA A 16 7.46 -1.37 -3.32
N PRO A 17 7.48 -0.37 -4.23
CA PRO A 17 8.67 0.01 -4.98
C PRO A 17 9.79 0.55 -4.06
N GLU A 18 11.05 0.49 -4.52
CA GLU A 18 12.18 1.00 -3.74
C GLU A 18 12.10 2.51 -3.48
N TRP A 19 11.67 3.30 -4.46
CA TRP A 19 11.48 4.75 -4.29
C TRP A 19 10.48 5.07 -3.17
N MET A 20 9.43 4.25 -3.01
CA MET A 20 8.41 4.44 -1.98
C MET A 20 8.98 4.11 -0.61
N ARG A 21 9.78 3.04 -0.48
CA ARG A 21 10.48 2.72 0.77
C ARG A 21 11.44 3.83 1.16
N HIS A 22 12.18 4.37 0.19
CA HIS A 22 13.08 5.49 0.41
C HIS A 22 12.32 6.73 0.91
N ASP A 23 11.24 7.11 0.24
CA ASP A 23 10.46 8.30 0.59
C ASP A 23 9.71 8.14 1.93
N LEU A 24 9.24 6.93 2.28
CA LEU A 24 8.67 6.63 3.61
C LEU A 24 9.68 6.83 4.75
N LEU A 25 10.97 6.57 4.49
CA LEU A 25 12.05 6.77 5.46
C LEU A 25 12.62 8.21 5.43
N SER A 26 12.13 9.05 4.52
CA SER A 26 12.62 10.41 4.37
C SER A 26 12.22 11.31 5.54
N LYS A 27 13.13 12.21 5.92
CA LYS A 27 12.86 13.27 6.90
C LYS A 27 12.07 14.43 6.29
N GLU A 28 12.05 14.54 4.97
CA GLU A 28 11.31 15.56 4.25
C GLU A 28 9.81 15.23 4.29
N PRO A 29 8.97 16.07 4.94
CA PRO A 29 7.55 15.76 5.13
C PRO A 29 6.81 15.49 3.82
N GLY A 30 7.05 16.31 2.80
CA GLY A 30 6.42 16.14 1.49
C GLY A 30 6.86 14.90 0.73
N ALA A 31 8.05 14.35 1.01
CA ALA A 31 8.46 13.07 0.42
C ALA A 31 7.71 11.91 1.07
N ARG A 32 7.66 11.92 2.40
CA ARG A 32 6.94 10.91 3.17
C ARG A 32 5.44 10.90 2.84
N GLU A 33 4.81 12.06 2.79
CA GLU A 33 3.38 12.21 2.47
C GLU A 33 3.04 11.60 1.10
N ARG A 34 3.82 11.92 0.05
CA ARG A 34 3.63 11.32 -1.28
C ARG A 34 3.73 9.80 -1.25
N ALA A 35 4.66 9.25 -0.47
CA ALA A 35 4.83 7.80 -0.37
C ALA A 35 3.68 7.13 0.40
N GLU A 36 3.19 7.78 1.46
CA GLU A 36 2.02 7.34 2.22
C GLU A 36 0.75 7.35 1.35
N GLU A 37 0.52 8.42 0.58
CA GLU A 37 -0.60 8.53 -0.36
C GLU A 37 -0.56 7.45 -1.44
N ALA A 38 0.61 7.23 -2.03
CA ALA A 38 0.79 6.18 -3.03
C ALA A 38 0.58 4.78 -2.44
N LEU A 39 1.08 4.51 -1.23
CA LEU A 39 0.85 3.25 -0.53
C LEU A 39 -0.65 3.05 -0.23
N ALA A 40 -1.34 4.08 0.24
CA ALA A 40 -2.78 4.03 0.48
C ALA A 40 -3.56 3.73 -0.81
N ALA A 41 -3.17 4.33 -1.94
CA ALA A 41 -3.76 4.05 -3.24
C ALA A 41 -3.54 2.59 -3.68
N MET A 42 -2.34 2.04 -3.50
CA MET A 42 -2.03 0.64 -3.81
C MET A 42 -2.85 -0.33 -2.95
N ILE A 43 -2.95 -0.08 -1.64
CA ILE A 43 -3.77 -0.89 -0.73
C ILE A 43 -5.24 -0.82 -1.14
N SER A 44 -5.75 0.38 -1.42
CA SER A 44 -7.14 0.58 -1.82
C SER A 44 -7.47 -0.14 -3.13
N ALA A 45 -6.55 -0.11 -4.09
CA ALA A 45 -6.71 -0.84 -5.36
C ALA A 45 -6.72 -2.36 -5.13
N ALA A 46 -5.79 -2.89 -4.34
CA ALA A 46 -5.73 -4.33 -4.06
C ALA A 46 -6.97 -4.84 -3.30
N LEU A 47 -7.46 -4.07 -2.33
CA LEU A 47 -8.68 -4.40 -1.59
C LEU A 47 -9.91 -4.40 -2.52
N ARG A 48 -10.05 -3.41 -3.41
CA ARG A 48 -11.13 -3.38 -4.40
C ARG A 48 -11.07 -4.60 -5.32
N SER A 49 -9.90 -4.90 -5.89
CA SER A 49 -9.73 -6.06 -6.76
C SER A 49 -10.07 -7.39 -6.07
N ALA A 50 -9.75 -7.54 -4.78
CA ALA A 50 -10.15 -8.73 -4.03
C ALA A 50 -11.68 -8.83 -3.88
N THR A 51 -12.37 -7.72 -3.56
CA THR A 51 -13.83 -7.72 -3.43
C THR A 51 -14.57 -7.87 -4.77
N GLU A 52 -13.94 -7.48 -5.88
CA GLU A 52 -14.50 -7.61 -7.23
C GLU A 52 -14.24 -9.00 -7.83
N GLY A 53 -13.11 -9.63 -7.51
CA GLY A 53 -12.77 -10.99 -7.96
C GLY A 53 -13.56 -12.12 -7.28
N GLU A 54 -14.33 -11.81 -6.24
CA GLU A 54 -15.27 -12.73 -5.58
C GLU A 54 -16.69 -12.71 -6.21
N ARG A 55 -16.92 -11.93 -7.28
CA ARG A 55 -18.18 -11.89 -8.05
C ARG A 55 -18.06 -12.65 -9.37
#